data_AF-A0A2E3IFJ1-F1
#
_entry.id   AF-A0A2E3IFJ1-F1
#
_cell.length_a   1.000
_cell.length_b   1.000
_cell.length_c   1.000
_cell.angle_alpha   90.00
_cell.angle_beta   90.00
_cell.angle_gamma   90.00
#
_symmetry.space_group_name_H-M   'P 1'
#
loop_
_entity.id
_entity.type
_entity.pdbx_description
1 polymer ?
#
loop_
_entity_poly.entity_id
_entity_poly.type
_entity_poly.pdbx_seq_one_letter_code
_entity_poly.pdbx_strand_id
1 'polypeptide(L)'
;MLYRYLISLIGFPLRFFILLATIFSLEAVDIAPETKKFLQKNGPNVLRILNESREKDYAEIFEEAESRIAELKEEFLEEKKERGEEFANKVALLEDNFIALEFELWKIEEGKSSEFDGEQKIESLLVRRVKILNALDEEIIKELKEEGEDSIEEAEEVKEEIEWRNANIEEAARDLFEELFGEIEEEEEEEEWDEDTPIYEPPSGDKNEDGQELSK
;
A
#
# COMPACT_ATOMS: atom_id res chain seq x y z
N MET A 1 -3.88 19.39 5.81
CA MET A 1 -5.35 19.49 6.01
C MET A 1 -6.15 18.84 4.89
N LEU A 2 -5.50 18.18 3.92
CA LEU A 2 -6.16 17.51 2.79
C LEU A 2 -6.42 16.02 3.07
N TYR A 3 -5.54 15.34 3.80
CA TYR A 3 -5.66 13.91 4.10
C TYR A 3 -6.53 13.58 5.33
N ARG A 4 -6.88 14.58 6.14
CA ARG A 4 -7.77 14.43 7.33
C ARG A 4 -9.03 13.62 7.05
N TYR A 5 -9.68 13.88 5.92
CA TYR A 5 -10.93 13.20 5.59
C TYR A 5 -10.66 11.78 5.08
N LEU A 6 -9.61 11.58 4.30
CA LEU A 6 -9.23 10.27 3.75
C LEU A 6 -8.74 9.32 4.85
N ILE A 7 -7.89 9.78 5.77
CA ILE A 7 -7.41 8.97 6.92
C ILE A 7 -8.56 8.64 7.88
N SER A 8 -9.53 9.56 8.06
CA SER A 8 -10.71 9.28 8.90
C SER A 8 -11.72 8.31 8.28
N LEU A 9 -11.67 8.11 6.95
CA LEU A 9 -12.53 7.21 6.18
C LEU A 9 -11.95 5.81 6.03
N ILE A 10 -10.64 5.61 6.27
CA ILE A 10 -10.02 4.29 6.34
C ILE A 10 -10.49 3.61 7.64
N GLY A 11 -11.71 3.09 7.60
CA GLY A 11 -12.26 2.18 8.60
C GLY A 11 -11.38 0.95 8.70
N PHE A 12 -10.70 0.85 9.84
CA PHE A 12 -9.92 -0.28 10.34
C PHE A 12 -10.31 -1.67 9.77
N PRO A 13 -9.37 -2.55 9.33
CA PRO A 13 -7.92 -2.49 9.52
C PRO A 13 -7.08 -2.64 8.23
N LEU A 14 -6.03 -1.82 8.07
CA LEU A 14 -4.89 -2.18 7.21
C LEU A 14 -4.10 -3.33 7.88
N ARG A 15 -4.64 -4.54 7.79
CA ARG A 15 -3.91 -5.78 8.10
C ARG A 15 -3.04 -6.17 6.93
N PHE A 16 -1.87 -5.57 6.82
CA PHE A 16 -0.76 -6.21 6.11
C PHE A 16 0.59 -6.05 6.84
N PHE A 17 0.56 -6.05 8.18
CA PHE A 17 1.70 -6.54 8.94
C PHE A 17 1.64 -8.08 8.90
N ILE A 18 2.43 -8.72 8.03
CA ILE A 18 2.51 -10.18 7.98
C ILE A 18 3.17 -10.65 9.28
N LEU A 19 2.32 -11.08 10.21
CA LEU A 19 2.71 -11.59 11.52
C LEU A 19 3.42 -12.95 11.37
N LEU A 20 4.71 -12.95 11.08
CA LEU A 20 5.59 -14.10 11.27
C LEU A 20 6.05 -14.13 12.73
N ALA A 21 5.18 -14.63 13.61
CA ALA A 21 5.52 -14.90 15.00
C ALA A 21 6.57 -16.01 15.11
N THR A 22 7.84 -15.67 15.01
CA THR A 22 8.94 -16.49 15.54
C THR A 22 9.47 -15.84 16.80
N ILE A 23 9.12 -16.40 17.96
CA ILE A 23 9.68 -16.00 19.25
C ILE A 23 11.18 -16.30 19.24
N PHE A 24 12.01 -15.32 18.87
CA PHE A 24 13.42 -15.31 19.19
C PHE A 24 13.60 -14.47 20.45
N SER A 25 14.33 -15.00 21.43
CA SER A 25 14.77 -14.19 22.57
C SER A 25 15.55 -12.99 22.03
N LEU A 26 15.10 -11.77 22.35
CA LEU A 26 15.80 -10.51 22.07
C LEU A 26 17.13 -10.46 22.85
N GLU A 27 18.15 -11.16 22.36
CA GLU A 27 19.50 -10.62 22.42
C GLU A 27 19.65 -9.71 21.20
N ALA A 28 19.85 -8.43 21.47
CA ALA A 28 20.01 -7.39 20.47
C ALA A 28 21.12 -7.76 19.47
N VAL A 29 20.72 -8.27 18.29
CA VAL A 29 21.65 -8.38 17.17
C VAL A 29 21.85 -6.95 16.66
N ASP A 30 23.05 -6.42 16.86
CA ASP A 30 23.42 -5.18 16.19
C ASP A 30 23.39 -5.40 14.68
N ILE A 31 22.73 -4.49 13.94
CA ILE A 31 22.63 -4.55 12.49
C ILE A 31 24.04 -4.68 11.92
N ALA A 32 24.29 -5.76 11.18
CA ALA A 32 25.60 -6.03 10.60
C ALA A 32 26.10 -4.81 9.79
N PRO A 33 27.40 -4.44 9.87
CA PRO A 33 27.92 -3.25 9.20
C PRO A 33 27.63 -3.20 7.69
N GLU A 34 27.64 -4.36 7.02
CA GLU A 34 27.31 -4.48 5.60
C GLU A 34 25.84 -4.18 5.31
N THR A 35 24.93 -4.70 6.14
CA THR A 35 23.50 -4.39 6.07
C THR A 35 23.26 -2.90 6.30
N LYS A 36 23.91 -2.31 7.31
CA LYS A 36 23.80 -0.86 7.56
C LYS A 36 24.25 -0.04 6.36
N LYS A 37 25.39 -0.40 5.75
CA LYS A 37 25.91 0.29 4.56
C LYS A 37 24.96 0.15 3.36
N PHE A 38 24.36 -1.02 3.18
CA PHE A 38 23.35 -1.24 2.15
C PHE A 38 22.12 -0.35 2.36
N LEU A 39 21.54 -0.36 3.57
CA LEU A 39 20.37 0.45 3.89
C LEU A 39 20.63 1.95 3.79
N GLN A 40 21.82 2.44 4.14
CA GLN A 40 22.18 3.85 3.96
C GLN A 40 22.03 4.35 2.51
N LYS A 41 22.18 3.45 1.53
CA LYS A 41 22.06 3.79 0.10
C LYS A 41 20.69 3.42 -0.47
N ASN A 42 20.16 2.26 -0.10
CA ASN A 42 19.02 1.63 -0.77
C ASN A 42 17.75 1.58 0.09
N GLY A 43 17.87 1.73 1.41
CA GLY A 43 16.75 1.63 2.36
C GLY A 43 16.89 2.55 3.57
N PRO A 44 17.08 3.88 3.39
CA PRO A 44 17.34 4.79 4.49
C PRO A 44 16.16 4.94 5.46
N ASN A 45 14.91 4.78 5.00
CA ASN A 45 13.76 4.80 5.89
C ASN A 45 13.67 3.52 6.72
N VAL A 46 13.92 2.35 6.16
CA VAL A 46 14.02 1.09 6.93
C VAL A 46 15.07 1.23 8.03
N LEU A 47 16.24 1.80 7.72
CA LEU A 47 17.25 2.08 8.74
C LEU A 47 16.77 3.06 9.81
N ARG A 48 16.04 4.12 9.43
CA ARG A 48 15.43 5.05 10.39
C ARG A 48 14.44 4.34 11.31
N ILE A 49 13.55 3.52 10.74
CA ILE A 49 12.52 2.77 11.47
C ILE A 49 13.16 1.82 12.47
N LEU A 50 14.16 1.04 12.06
CA LEU A 50 14.89 0.16 12.99
C LEU A 50 15.49 0.91 14.18
N ASN A 51 16.06 2.10 13.96
CA ASN A 51 16.60 2.91 15.05
C ASN A 51 15.49 3.47 15.94
N GLU A 52 14.42 4.02 15.34
CA GLU A 52 13.28 4.59 16.07
C GLU A 52 12.56 3.52 16.91
N SER A 53 12.27 2.36 16.32
CA SER A 53 11.64 1.22 17.00
C SER A 53 12.48 0.70 18.15
N ARG A 54 13.81 0.65 17.99
CA ARG A 54 14.73 0.30 19.08
C ARG A 54 14.72 1.35 20.20
N GLU A 55 14.74 2.64 19.86
CA GLU A 55 14.73 3.73 20.85
C GLU A 55 13.40 3.83 21.61
N LYS A 56 12.29 3.45 20.97
CA LYS A 56 10.93 3.57 21.50
C LYS A 56 10.32 2.26 22.00
N ASP A 57 11.06 1.16 21.91
CA ASP A 57 10.64 -0.19 22.30
C ASP A 57 9.40 -0.69 21.52
N TYR A 58 9.39 -0.45 20.20
CA TYR A 58 8.38 -0.98 19.29
C TYR A 58 8.84 -2.34 18.74
N ALA A 59 8.80 -3.37 19.59
CA ALA A 59 9.35 -4.69 19.28
C ALA A 59 8.79 -5.29 17.97
N GLU A 60 7.47 -5.27 17.79
CA GLU A 60 6.81 -5.81 16.59
C GLU A 60 7.26 -5.08 15.32
N ILE A 61 7.36 -3.74 15.37
CA ILE A 61 7.84 -2.95 14.23
C ILE A 61 9.32 -3.18 13.97
N PHE A 62 10.12 -3.41 15.01
CA PHE A 62 11.53 -3.73 14.83
C PHE A 62 11.69 -5.08 14.10
N GLU A 63 10.96 -6.11 14.52
CA GLU A 63 10.98 -7.43 13.87
C GLU A 63 10.50 -7.36 12.41
N GLU A 64 9.41 -6.64 12.15
CA GLU A 64 8.91 -6.41 10.80
C GLU A 64 9.96 -5.71 9.93
N ALA A 65 10.51 -4.59 10.42
CA ALA A 65 11.51 -3.84 9.68
C ALA A 65 12.80 -4.66 9.43
N GLU A 66 13.15 -5.61 10.30
CA GLU A 66 14.24 -6.56 10.05
C GLU A 66 13.90 -7.56 8.94
N SER A 67 12.66 -8.07 8.91
CA SER A 67 12.18 -8.96 7.84
C SER A 67 12.25 -8.28 6.47
N ARG A 68 11.76 -7.03 6.39
CA ARG A 68 11.76 -6.24 5.16
C ARG A 68 13.16 -5.96 4.58
N ILE A 69 14.23 -6.06 5.38
CA ILE A 69 15.62 -5.96 4.87
C ILE A 69 15.92 -7.08 3.87
N ALA A 70 15.44 -8.29 4.11
CA ALA A 70 15.69 -9.43 3.25
C ALA A 70 14.98 -9.24 1.90
N GLU A 71 13.71 -8.86 1.91
CA GLU A 71 12.90 -8.55 0.73
C GLU A 71 13.56 -7.44 -0.11
N LEU A 72 13.92 -6.32 0.51
CA LEU A 72 14.54 -5.18 -0.18
C LEU A 72 15.92 -5.52 -0.77
N LYS A 73 16.66 -6.47 -0.17
CA LYS A 73 17.91 -6.98 -0.74
C LYS A 73 17.67 -7.94 -1.90
N GLU A 74 16.66 -8.80 -1.81
CA GLU A 74 16.30 -9.75 -2.84
C GLU A 74 15.90 -9.00 -4.12
N GLU A 75 14.92 -8.11 -4.01
CA GLU A 75 14.43 -7.27 -5.11
C GLU A 75 15.57 -6.44 -5.72
N PHE A 76 16.40 -5.80 -4.89
CA PHE A 76 17.56 -5.06 -5.38
C PHE A 76 18.54 -5.94 -6.18
N LEU A 77 18.79 -7.19 -5.75
CA LEU A 77 19.72 -8.08 -6.43
C LEU A 77 19.15 -8.61 -7.75
N GLU A 78 17.85 -8.86 -7.81
CA GLU A 78 17.13 -9.25 -9.02
C GLU A 78 17.18 -8.13 -10.07
N GLU A 79 16.74 -6.94 -9.69
CA GLU A 79 16.76 -5.76 -10.57
C GLU A 79 18.17 -5.39 -11.00
N LYS A 80 19.15 -5.51 -10.09
CA LYS A 80 20.54 -5.20 -10.41
C LYS A 80 21.10 -6.13 -11.48
N LYS A 81 20.66 -7.39 -11.49
CA LYS A 81 21.08 -8.38 -12.48
C LYS A 81 20.45 -8.12 -13.84
N GLU A 82 19.22 -7.64 -13.88
CA GLU A 82 18.47 -7.39 -15.11
C GLU A 82 18.82 -6.03 -15.74
N ARG A 83 18.69 -4.96 -14.95
CA ARG A 83 18.70 -3.56 -15.41
C ARG A 83 19.83 -2.71 -14.81
N GLY A 84 20.66 -3.33 -13.98
CA GLY A 84 21.85 -2.69 -13.41
C GLY A 84 21.61 -1.96 -12.09
N GLU A 85 22.70 -1.50 -11.47
CA GLU A 85 22.68 -1.00 -10.09
C GLU A 85 21.88 0.29 -9.89
N GLU A 86 21.82 1.16 -10.91
CA GLU A 86 21.10 2.42 -10.79
C GLU A 86 19.58 2.22 -10.78
N PHE A 87 19.06 1.37 -11.68
CA PHE A 87 17.64 1.01 -11.73
C PHE A 87 17.22 0.31 -10.43
N ALA A 88 17.98 -0.71 -10.02
CA ALA A 88 17.74 -1.44 -8.79
C ALA A 88 17.74 -0.55 -7.53
N ASN A 89 18.60 0.48 -7.48
CA ASN A 89 18.58 1.43 -6.38
C ASN A 89 17.27 2.24 -6.34
N LYS A 90 16.74 2.66 -7.50
CA LYS A 90 15.47 3.40 -7.56
C LYS A 90 14.29 2.52 -7.15
N VAL A 91 14.26 1.26 -7.58
CA VAL A 91 13.24 0.27 -7.14
C VAL A 91 13.30 0.06 -5.63
N ALA A 92 14.49 -0.21 -5.08
CA ALA A 92 14.64 -0.37 -3.63
C ALA A 92 14.20 0.89 -2.84
N LEU A 93 14.39 2.09 -3.40
CA LEU A 93 13.91 3.33 -2.79
C LEU A 93 12.39 3.50 -2.87
N LEU A 94 11.69 2.89 -3.85
CA LEU A 94 10.23 2.83 -3.85
C LEU A 94 9.74 1.98 -2.68
N GLU A 95 10.32 0.79 -2.50
CA GLU A 95 9.91 -0.11 -1.41
C GLU A 95 10.23 0.51 -0.04
N ASP A 96 11.43 1.08 0.11
CA ASP A 96 11.81 1.83 1.33
C ASP A 96 10.84 2.97 1.64
N ASN A 97 10.36 3.67 0.61
CA ASN A 97 9.39 4.74 0.76
C ASN A 97 8.00 4.21 1.16
N PHE A 98 7.58 3.06 0.62
CA PHE A 98 6.31 2.42 0.97
C PHE A 98 6.31 1.96 2.43
N ILE A 99 7.36 1.27 2.88
CA ILE A 99 7.52 0.87 4.29
C ILE A 99 7.48 2.09 5.23
N ALA A 100 8.00 3.23 4.78
CA ALA A 100 7.91 4.47 5.54
C ALA A 100 6.49 5.02 5.65
N LEU A 101 5.67 4.91 4.59
CA LEU A 101 4.27 5.30 4.60
C LEU A 101 3.49 4.43 5.60
N GLU A 102 3.64 3.10 5.51
CA GLU A 102 3.01 2.14 6.43
C GLU A 102 3.37 2.47 7.89
N PHE A 103 4.63 2.78 8.18
CA PHE A 103 5.07 3.11 9.52
C PHE A 103 4.49 4.43 10.06
N GLU A 104 4.37 5.47 9.24
CA GLU A 104 3.76 6.72 9.70
C GLU A 104 2.24 6.58 9.87
N LEU A 105 1.55 5.78 9.04
CA LEU A 105 0.15 5.43 9.23
C LEU A 105 -0.06 4.68 10.56
N TRP A 106 0.70 3.61 10.78
CA TRP A 106 0.68 2.85 12.03
C TRP A 106 0.88 3.74 13.27
N LYS A 107 1.80 4.71 13.21
CA LYS A 107 2.00 5.65 14.32
C LYS A 107 0.79 6.53 14.61
N ILE A 108 0.02 6.91 13.59
CA ILE A 108 -1.23 7.66 13.78
C ILE A 108 -2.26 6.75 14.45
N GLU A 109 -2.46 5.54 13.91
CA GLU A 109 -3.44 4.56 14.40
C GLU A 109 -3.19 4.17 15.87
N GLU A 110 -1.93 3.89 16.23
CA GLU A 110 -1.53 3.50 17.58
C GLU A 110 -1.36 4.70 18.54
N GLY A 111 -1.73 5.91 18.11
CA GLY A 111 -1.61 7.14 18.88
C GLY A 111 -0.16 7.48 19.28
N LYS A 112 0.83 6.99 18.53
CA LYS A 112 2.26 7.29 18.72
C LYS A 112 2.67 8.61 18.04
N SER A 113 1.88 9.08 17.09
CA SER A 113 1.99 10.38 16.43
C SER A 113 0.64 11.10 16.47
N SER A 114 0.68 12.44 16.46
CA SER A 114 -0.52 13.20 16.18
C SER A 114 -0.93 13.01 14.72
N GLU A 115 -2.24 13.04 14.44
CA GLU A 115 -2.79 12.99 13.08
C GLU A 115 -2.18 14.09 12.20
N PHE A 116 -2.11 15.32 12.72
CA PHE A 116 -1.56 16.46 11.97
C PHE A 116 -0.09 16.28 11.59
N ASP A 117 0.76 15.85 12.54
CA ASP A 117 2.19 15.65 12.26
C ASP A 117 2.42 14.42 11.38
N GLY A 118 1.60 13.37 11.55
CA GLY A 118 1.65 12.16 10.73
C GLY A 118 1.26 12.44 9.28
N GLU A 119 0.17 13.17 9.05
CA GLU A 119 -0.27 13.59 7.71
C GLU A 119 0.81 14.34 6.94
N GLN A 120 1.49 15.29 7.58
CA GLN A 120 2.55 16.05 6.91
C GLN A 120 3.71 15.17 6.46
N LYS A 121 4.02 14.12 7.22
CA LYS A 121 5.06 13.16 6.84
C LYS A 121 4.59 12.25 5.72
N ILE A 122 3.34 11.78 5.77
CA ILE A 122 2.72 10.98 4.71
C ILE A 122 2.73 11.78 3.39
N GLU A 123 2.27 13.03 3.41
CA GLU A 123 2.30 13.92 2.24
C GLU A 123 3.71 14.07 1.65
N SER A 124 4.70 14.30 2.50
CA SER A 124 6.10 14.39 2.08
C SER A 124 6.62 13.08 1.47
N LEU A 125 6.24 11.94 2.05
CA LEU A 125 6.60 10.61 1.55
C LEU A 125 5.93 10.30 0.21
N LEU A 126 4.67 10.67 0.00
CA LEU A 126 3.96 10.51 -1.27
C LEU A 126 4.59 11.35 -2.38
N VAL A 127 4.87 12.63 -2.11
CA VAL A 127 5.61 13.51 -3.04
C VAL A 127 6.99 12.91 -3.37
N ARG A 128 7.66 12.31 -2.38
CA ARG A 128 8.93 11.61 -2.60
C ARG A 128 8.73 10.39 -3.49
N ARG A 129 7.66 9.61 -3.30
CA ARG A 129 7.32 8.44 -4.13
C ARG A 129 7.14 8.83 -5.59
N VAL A 130 6.33 9.84 -5.88
CA VAL A 130 6.11 10.35 -7.25
C VAL A 130 7.43 10.74 -7.91
N LYS A 131 8.34 11.38 -7.17
CA LYS A 131 9.67 11.73 -7.71
C LYS A 131 10.54 10.51 -8.01
N ILE A 132 10.40 9.43 -7.25
CA ILE A 132 11.13 8.18 -7.53
C ILE A 132 10.52 7.49 -8.75
N LEU A 133 9.19 7.44 -8.86
CA LEU A 133 8.48 6.93 -10.03
C LEU A 133 8.90 7.67 -11.30
N ASN A 134 8.86 9.00 -11.30
CA ASN A 134 9.32 9.80 -12.44
C ASN A 134 10.78 9.48 -12.83
N ALA A 135 11.66 9.21 -11.85
CA ALA A 135 13.05 8.87 -12.13
C ALA A 135 13.23 7.44 -12.66
N LEU A 136 12.32 6.51 -12.36
CA LEU A 136 12.26 5.17 -12.97
C LEU A 136 11.71 5.26 -14.40
N ASP A 137 10.64 6.02 -14.60
CA ASP A 137 10.04 6.26 -15.90
C ASP A 137 11.03 6.93 -16.87
N GLU A 138 11.92 7.80 -16.37
CA GLU A 138 13.04 8.33 -17.15
C GLU A 138 14.03 7.25 -17.62
N GLU A 139 14.25 6.17 -16.86
CA GLU A 139 15.05 5.03 -17.32
C GLU A 139 14.27 4.19 -18.34
N ILE A 140 12.98 3.94 -18.10
CA ILE A 140 12.10 3.22 -19.01
C ILE A 140 12.03 3.92 -20.38
N ILE A 141 11.91 5.25 -20.41
CA ILE A 141 11.97 6.03 -21.65
C ILE A 141 13.28 5.81 -22.42
N LYS A 142 14.42 5.61 -21.74
CA LYS A 142 15.69 5.32 -22.42
C LYS A 142 15.66 3.92 -23.03
N GLU A 143 15.16 2.93 -22.29
CA GLU A 143 15.00 1.55 -22.77
C GLU A 143 14.07 1.51 -24.00
N LEU A 144 12.89 2.11 -23.91
CA LEU A 144 11.93 2.19 -25.01
C LEU A 144 12.55 2.83 -26.26
N LYS A 145 13.37 3.88 -26.11
CA LYS A 145 14.07 4.49 -27.25
C LYS A 145 15.14 3.61 -27.89
N GLU A 146 15.68 2.66 -27.14
CA GLU A 146 16.64 1.68 -27.66
C GLU A 146 15.96 0.51 -28.38
N GLU A 147 14.68 0.23 -28.10
CA GLU A 147 13.91 -0.88 -28.68
C GLU A 147 13.47 -0.66 -30.13
N GLY A 148 13.33 0.58 -30.60
CA GLY A 148 13.11 0.91 -32.02
C GLY A 148 12.02 1.94 -32.29
N GLU A 149 11.57 2.05 -33.54
CA GLU A 149 10.53 3.01 -33.94
C GLU A 149 9.14 2.70 -33.34
N ASP A 150 8.87 1.42 -33.07
CA ASP A 150 7.55 0.94 -32.61
C ASP A 150 7.24 1.34 -31.15
N SER A 151 8.24 1.73 -30.37
CA SER A 151 8.15 2.11 -28.94
C SER A 151 8.27 3.62 -28.70
N ILE A 152 8.34 4.43 -29.76
CA ILE A 152 8.47 5.90 -29.65
C ILE A 152 7.20 6.51 -29.06
N GLU A 153 6.02 6.05 -29.48
CA GLU A 153 4.73 6.55 -28.99
C GLU A 153 4.59 6.30 -27.47
N GLU A 154 4.92 5.09 -27.01
CA GLU A 154 4.93 4.74 -25.58
C GLU A 154 5.91 5.62 -24.79
N ALA A 155 7.11 5.87 -25.32
CA ALA A 155 8.07 6.75 -24.67
C ALA A 155 7.62 8.22 -24.61
N GLU A 156 6.79 8.67 -25.56
CA GLU A 156 6.18 10.01 -25.54
C GLU A 156 5.04 10.09 -24.52
N GLU A 157 4.18 9.07 -24.43
CA GLU A 157 3.11 8.99 -23.43
C GLU A 157 3.68 9.03 -22.00
N VAL A 158 4.67 8.19 -21.70
CA VAL A 158 5.35 8.18 -20.39
C VAL A 158 5.98 9.53 -20.09
N LYS A 159 6.54 10.21 -21.10
CA LYS A 159 7.14 11.54 -20.93
C LYS A 159 6.08 12.60 -20.61
N GLU A 160 4.94 12.59 -21.27
CA GLU A 160 3.84 13.51 -20.99
C GLU A 160 3.31 13.31 -19.56
N GLU A 161 3.24 12.07 -19.09
CA GLU A 161 2.84 11.77 -17.72
C GLU A 161 3.84 12.30 -16.69
N ILE A 162 5.15 12.11 -16.89
CA ILE A 162 6.19 12.70 -16.04
C ILE A 162 6.06 14.23 -16.00
N GLU A 163 5.84 14.87 -17.15
CA GLU A 163 5.67 16.32 -17.24
C GLU A 163 4.44 16.79 -16.46
N TRP A 164 3.32 16.07 -16.56
CA TRP A 164 2.11 16.35 -15.80
C TRP A 164 2.33 16.18 -14.29
N ARG A 165 2.92 15.05 -13.84
CA ARG A 165 3.21 14.79 -12.42
C ARG A 165 4.15 15.84 -11.84
N ASN A 166 5.15 16.29 -12.59
CA ASN A 166 6.07 17.35 -12.15
C ASN A 166 5.38 18.71 -12.02
N ALA A 167 4.43 19.03 -12.92
CA ALA A 167 3.66 20.27 -12.85
C ALA A 167 2.59 20.25 -11.75
N ASN A 168 2.08 19.07 -11.39
CA ASN A 168 0.96 18.87 -10.47
C ASN A 168 1.33 17.95 -9.30
N ILE A 169 2.53 18.11 -8.73
CA ILE A 169 3.12 17.13 -7.81
C ILE A 169 2.28 16.81 -6.56
N GLU A 170 1.55 17.79 -6.02
CA GLU A 170 0.67 17.60 -4.86
C GLU A 170 -0.58 16.80 -5.24
N GLU A 171 -1.10 17.03 -6.45
CA GLU A 171 -2.24 16.30 -7.01
C GLU A 171 -1.84 14.88 -7.38
N ALA A 172 -0.72 14.68 -8.07
CA ALA A 172 -0.17 13.35 -8.34
C ALA A 172 0.10 12.55 -7.06
N ALA A 173 0.58 13.21 -5.98
CA ALA A 173 0.80 12.56 -4.69
C ALA A 173 -0.51 12.15 -4.01
N ARG A 174 -1.59 12.92 -4.17
CA ARG A 174 -2.92 12.60 -3.66
C ARG A 174 -3.54 11.45 -4.44
N ASP A 175 -3.50 11.51 -5.77
CA ASP A 175 -4.04 10.45 -6.64
C ASP A 175 -3.32 9.11 -6.34
N LEU A 176 -2.00 9.16 -6.12
CA LEU A 176 -1.22 8.00 -5.67
C LEU A 176 -1.62 7.49 -4.28
N PHE A 177 -1.99 8.38 -3.35
CA PHE A 177 -2.49 7.96 -2.04
C PHE A 177 -3.83 7.22 -2.18
N GLU A 178 -4.73 7.73 -3.01
CA GLU A 178 -6.01 7.08 -3.31
C GLU A 178 -5.80 5.73 -4.00
N GLU A 179 -4.84 5.61 -4.91
CA GLU A 179 -4.48 4.32 -5.52
C GLU A 179 -3.94 3.32 -4.50
N LEU A 180 -3.05 3.75 -3.60
CA LEU A 180 -2.42 2.86 -2.63
C LEU A 180 -3.33 2.47 -1.46
N PHE A 181 -4.26 3.35 -1.06
CA PHE A 181 -5.03 3.22 0.19
C PHE A 181 -6.54 3.41 0.04
N GLY A 182 -7.04 3.80 -1.14
CA GLY A 182 -8.45 4.13 -1.37
C GLY A 182 -9.35 2.92 -1.66
N GLU A 183 -8.82 1.79 -2.14
CA GLU A 183 -9.61 0.60 -2.51
C GLU A 183 -10.01 -0.30 -1.31
N ILE A 184 -10.19 0.25 -0.10
CA ILE A 184 -10.64 -0.54 1.07
C ILE A 184 -12.18 -0.46 1.29
N GLU A 185 -12.90 0.35 0.51
CA GLU A 185 -14.37 0.49 0.61
C GLU A 185 -15.17 -0.23 -0.51
N GLU A 186 -14.96 -1.53 -0.74
CA GLU A 186 -15.94 -2.43 -1.39
C GLU A 186 -15.72 -3.85 -0.77
N GLU A 187 -16.57 -4.50 0.02
CA GLU A 187 -18.03 -4.60 0.12
C GLU A 187 -18.44 -4.77 1.61
N GLU A 188 -19.15 -3.82 2.22
CA GLU A 188 -20.27 -4.18 3.10
C GLU A 188 -21.52 -4.11 2.21
N GLU A 189 -21.76 -5.14 1.40
CA GLU A 189 -23.15 -5.44 1.04
C GLU A 189 -23.85 -5.78 2.36
N GLU A 190 -24.60 -4.82 2.90
CA GLU A 190 -25.68 -5.10 3.83
C GLU A 190 -26.63 -6.10 3.14
N GLU A 191 -26.39 -7.40 3.32
CA GLU A 191 -27.42 -8.41 3.13
C GLU A 191 -28.46 -8.21 4.25
N GLU A 192 -29.35 -7.23 4.07
CA GLU A 192 -30.65 -7.18 4.73
C GLU A 192 -31.52 -8.29 4.12
N TRP A 193 -31.23 -9.55 4.44
CA TRP A 193 -32.23 -10.61 4.30
C TRP A 193 -33.22 -10.48 5.44
N ASP A 194 -34.22 -9.63 5.24
CA ASP A 194 -35.43 -9.61 6.06
C ASP A 194 -36.01 -11.03 6.11
N GLU A 195 -35.94 -11.63 7.31
CA GLU A 195 -36.59 -12.90 7.67
C GLU A 195 -38.11 -12.76 7.57
N ASP A 196 -38.71 -12.77 6.37
CA ASP A 196 -40.17 -12.91 6.26
C ASP A 196 -40.68 -13.27 4.84
N THR A 197 -39.95 -14.12 4.11
CA THR A 197 -40.54 -14.75 2.90
C THR A 197 -41.12 -16.12 3.26
N PRO A 198 -42.46 -16.29 3.35
CA PRO A 198 -43.04 -17.59 3.62
C PRO A 198 -42.74 -18.55 2.47
N ILE A 199 -42.10 -19.68 2.82
CA ILE A 199 -41.86 -20.80 1.91
C ILE A 199 -43.22 -21.22 1.33
N TYR A 200 -43.42 -21.00 0.02
CA TYR A 200 -44.59 -21.51 -0.67
C TYR A 200 -44.48 -23.03 -0.76
N GLU A 201 -45.20 -23.73 0.12
CA GLU A 201 -45.50 -25.14 -0.05
C GLU A 201 -46.59 -25.28 -1.14
N PRO A 202 -46.30 -25.89 -2.30
CA PRO A 202 -47.32 -26.12 -3.30
C PRO A 202 -48.39 -27.07 -2.73
N PRO A 203 -49.69 -26.74 -2.89
CA PRO A 203 -50.77 -27.52 -2.27
C PRO A 203 -50.77 -28.96 -2.77
N SER A 204 -50.67 -29.92 -1.84
CA SER A 204 -50.90 -31.33 -2.08
C SER A 204 -52.33 -31.53 -2.55
N GLY A 205 -52.51 -32.00 -3.78
CA GLY A 205 -53.83 -32.21 -4.35
C GLY A 205 -54.64 -33.22 -3.57
N ASP A 206 -55.83 -32.82 -3.10
CA ASP A 206 -56.97 -33.71 -3.12
C ASP A 206 -58.30 -32.94 -3.25
N LYS A 207 -59.25 -33.67 -3.81
CA LYS A 207 -60.49 -33.24 -4.46
C LYS A 207 -61.59 -32.75 -3.49
N ASN A 208 -62.66 -32.27 -4.11
CA ASN A 208 -64.07 -32.14 -3.66
C ASN A 208 -64.43 -30.69 -3.29
N GLU A 209 -65.10 -29.98 -4.20
CA GLU A 209 -66.56 -29.97 -4.44
C GLU A 209 -67.26 -28.94 -3.55
N ASP A 210 -67.99 -28.07 -4.24
CA ASP A 210 -69.20 -27.35 -3.84
C ASP A 210 -69.05 -26.33 -2.71
N GLY A 211 -69.36 -25.04 -2.89
CA GLY A 211 -70.48 -24.49 -3.62
C GLY A 211 -71.28 -23.62 -2.65
N GLN A 212 -71.81 -22.51 -3.16
CA GLN A 212 -72.93 -21.74 -2.61
C GLN A 212 -72.64 -20.83 -1.39
N GLU A 213 -72.72 -19.50 -1.58
CA GLU A 213 -73.94 -18.64 -1.44
C GLU A 213 -74.19 -18.27 0.04
N LEU A 214 -74.52 -17.05 0.49
CA LEU A 214 -75.22 -15.88 -0.07
C LEU A 214 -75.03 -14.66 0.87
N SER A 215 -75.03 -13.46 0.27
CA SER A 215 -75.79 -12.25 0.64
C SER A 215 -75.75 -11.68 2.07
N LYS A 216 -75.38 -10.39 2.16
CA LYS A 216 -76.25 -9.30 2.67
C LYS A 216 -75.97 -8.01 1.91
#